data_AF-A0A817KKB4-F1
#
_entry.id   AF-A0A817KKB4-F1
#
_cell.length_a   1.000
_cell.length_b   1.000
_cell.length_c   1.000
_cell.angle_alpha   90.00
_cell.angle_beta   90.00
_cell.angle_gamma   90.00
#
_symmetry.space_group_name_H-M   'P 1'
#
loop_
_entity.id
_entity.type
_entity.pdbx_description
1 polymer ?
#
loop_
_entity_poly.entity_id
_entity_poly.type
_entity_poly.pdbx_seq_one_letter_code
_entity_poly.pdbx_strand_id
1 'polypeptide(L)'
;LVIHIYFMVPVSLRDIKEIIFGIHEITAGGESIRSLVEWRNGNYPPNQEPQKAFDCDTHTKYLNFNICDQYENKNMIYDGLKTGFHVTPQQNVSMVVGLEFCRRNDIPNRDPIRITSERRNQSDNKLIFGSSWTLIYYGSSSIDYYPGRDACGEK
;
A
#
# COMPACT_ATOMS: atom_id res chain seq x y z
N LEU A 1 -5.03 -3.40 0.82
CA LEU A 1 -3.88 -2.48 0.92
C LEU A 1 -3.76 -1.97 2.36
N VAL A 2 -2.67 -2.29 3.04
CA VAL A 2 -2.33 -1.79 4.38
C VAL A 2 -1.15 -0.82 4.27
N ILE A 3 -1.26 0.39 4.86
CA ILE A 3 -0.37 1.55 4.60
C ILE A 3 -0.03 2.29 5.90
N HIS A 4 1.26 2.37 6.27
CA HIS A 4 1.66 2.98 7.55
C HIS A 4 2.83 3.95 7.39
N ILE A 5 2.59 5.19 7.79
CA ILE A 5 3.37 6.41 7.47
C ILE A 5 3.45 7.28 8.74
N TYR A 6 4.46 8.13 8.86
CA TYR A 6 4.58 9.22 9.83
C TYR A 6 5.06 10.50 9.07
N PHE A 7 4.47 11.74 9.21
CA PHE A 7 5.07 13.10 8.88
C PHE A 7 4.76 14.38 9.79
N MET A 8 5.70 15.10 10.44
CA MET A 8 5.49 16.36 11.25
C MET A 8 6.22 17.52 10.59
N VAL A 9 5.95 17.62 9.31
CA VAL A 9 5.63 18.80 8.50
C VAL A 9 4.67 18.19 7.46
N PRO A 10 3.78 18.90 6.73
CA PRO A 10 3.19 18.30 5.52
C PRO A 10 4.32 17.89 4.57
N VAL A 11 4.76 16.65 4.67
CA VAL A 11 5.73 16.01 3.78
C VAL A 11 4.89 15.06 2.97
N SER A 12 4.77 15.39 1.69
CA SER A 12 4.21 14.45 0.75
C SER A 12 5.19 13.30 0.61
N LEU A 13 4.70 12.06 0.65
CA LEU A 13 5.48 10.89 0.22
C LEU A 13 5.78 10.87 -1.28
N ARG A 14 5.28 11.88 -1.99
CA ARG A 14 5.55 12.16 -3.38
C ARG A 14 7.02 12.55 -3.55
N ASP A 15 7.72 11.82 -4.42
CA ASP A 15 9.08 12.15 -4.88
C ASP A 15 10.19 12.04 -3.81
N ILE A 16 10.00 11.17 -2.80
CA ILE A 16 11.00 10.96 -1.75
C ILE A 16 11.71 9.60 -1.82
N LYS A 17 12.98 9.58 -1.40
CA LYS A 17 13.88 8.42 -1.39
C LYS A 17 13.63 7.44 -0.23
N GLU A 18 12.38 7.31 0.20
CA GLU A 18 12.08 6.42 1.32
C GLU A 18 12.26 4.97 0.94
N ILE A 19 12.57 4.16 1.95
CA ILE A 19 12.62 2.72 1.79
C ILE A 19 11.19 2.20 1.95
N ILE A 20 10.59 1.84 0.81
CA ILE A 20 9.23 1.31 0.75
C ILE A 20 9.31 -0.17 0.39
N PHE A 21 8.65 -1.01 1.20
CA PHE A 21 8.53 -2.44 0.96
C PHE A 21 7.09 -2.81 0.64
N GLY A 22 6.90 -3.70 -0.33
CA GLY A 22 5.62 -4.36 -0.53
C GLY A 22 5.44 -5.39 0.57
N ILE A 23 4.21 -5.56 1.03
CA ILE A 23 3.86 -6.55 2.03
C ILE A 23 2.58 -7.30 1.66
N HIS A 24 2.47 -8.53 2.11
CA HIS A 24 1.30 -9.40 1.92
C HIS A 24 1.00 -10.24 3.18
N GLU A 25 -0.07 -11.05 3.11
CA GLU A 25 -0.62 -11.83 4.23
C GLU A 25 -1.00 -10.98 5.45
N ILE A 26 -1.37 -9.73 5.21
CA ILE A 26 -1.54 -8.75 6.27
C ILE A 26 -2.87 -8.94 7.00
N THR A 27 -2.80 -8.82 8.31
CA THR A 27 -3.95 -8.67 9.21
C THR A 27 -3.71 -7.44 10.08
N ALA A 28 -4.76 -6.68 10.41
CA ALA A 28 -4.64 -5.53 11.30
C ALA A 28 -4.09 -5.96 12.67
N GLY A 29 -3.04 -5.29 13.16
CA GLY A 29 -2.29 -5.69 14.35
C GLY A 29 -1.63 -7.08 14.23
N GLY A 30 -1.43 -7.56 13.00
CA GLY A 30 -0.86 -8.85 12.68
C GLY A 30 0.50 -8.73 11.99
N GLU A 31 1.22 -9.84 11.94
CA GLU A 31 2.48 -9.90 11.20
C GLU A 31 2.24 -9.72 9.69
N SER A 32 3.29 -9.37 8.97
CA SER A 32 3.26 -9.23 7.51
C SER A 32 4.49 -9.85 6.88
N ILE A 33 4.32 -10.39 5.69
CA ILE A 33 5.43 -10.95 4.91
C ILE A 33 5.87 -9.94 3.86
N ARG A 34 7.19 -9.83 3.66
CA ARG A 34 7.78 -8.96 2.66
C ARG A 34 7.56 -9.53 1.25
N SER A 35 6.98 -8.73 0.38
CA SER A 35 6.84 -9.03 -1.04
C SER A 35 8.16 -8.85 -1.79
N LEU A 36 8.35 -9.68 -2.82
CA LEU A 36 9.50 -9.71 -3.72
C LEU A 36 9.08 -9.36 -5.15
N VAL A 37 10.08 -9.14 -6.02
CA VAL A 37 9.88 -8.90 -7.45
C VAL A 37 9.59 -10.25 -8.13
N GLU A 38 8.32 -10.60 -8.28
CA GLU A 38 7.88 -11.84 -8.91
C GLU A 38 6.42 -11.74 -9.37
N TRP A 39 6.05 -12.55 -10.35
CA TRP A 39 4.67 -12.67 -10.82
C TRP A 39 3.89 -13.76 -10.08
N ARG A 40 4.00 -13.78 -8.74
CA ARG A 40 3.39 -14.79 -7.87
C ARG A 40 2.53 -14.16 -6.79
N ASN A 41 1.71 -15.01 -6.17
CA ASN A 41 1.00 -14.72 -4.94
C ASN A 41 1.96 -14.14 -3.88
N GLY A 42 1.54 -13.06 -3.26
CA GLY A 42 2.28 -12.27 -2.29
C GLY A 42 3.26 -11.25 -2.88
N ASN A 43 3.46 -11.23 -4.19
CA ASN A 43 4.56 -10.51 -4.86
C ASN A 43 4.06 -9.46 -5.86
N TYR A 44 4.99 -8.64 -6.34
CA TYR A 44 4.73 -7.61 -7.33
C TYR A 44 5.56 -7.83 -8.59
N PRO A 45 5.02 -7.54 -9.78
CA PRO A 45 5.74 -7.76 -11.01
C PRO A 45 6.84 -6.70 -11.22
N PRO A 46 7.84 -7.00 -12.08
CA PRO A 46 8.84 -6.02 -12.48
C PRO A 46 8.22 -4.72 -13.01
N ASN A 47 8.81 -3.57 -12.66
CA ASN A 47 8.36 -2.22 -13.01
C ASN A 47 7.02 -1.79 -12.40
N GLN A 48 6.51 -2.52 -11.41
CA GLN A 48 5.34 -2.15 -10.61
C GLN A 48 5.65 -2.29 -9.12
N GLU A 49 6.89 -1.96 -8.75
CA GLU A 49 7.38 -1.97 -7.37
C GLU A 49 6.66 -0.94 -6.47
N PRO A 50 6.69 -1.11 -5.13
CA PRO A 50 6.01 -0.22 -4.18
C PRO A 50 6.31 1.28 -4.37
N GLN A 51 7.52 1.60 -4.81
CA GLN A 51 7.98 2.96 -5.09
C GLN A 51 7.13 3.64 -6.18
N LYS A 52 6.53 2.88 -7.09
CA LYS A 52 5.63 3.39 -8.14
C LYS A 52 4.31 3.94 -7.59
N ALA A 53 3.97 3.70 -6.33
CA ALA A 53 2.84 4.40 -5.68
C ALA A 53 3.21 5.83 -5.23
N PHE A 54 4.48 6.20 -5.29
CA PHE A 54 5.05 7.38 -4.64
C PHE A 54 5.95 8.23 -5.55
N ASP A 55 6.12 7.83 -6.80
CA ASP A 55 7.06 8.46 -7.74
C ASP A 55 6.50 9.68 -8.48
N CYS A 56 5.30 10.15 -8.09
CA CYS A 56 4.56 11.24 -8.75
C CYS A 56 4.22 10.99 -10.23
N ASP A 57 4.50 9.81 -10.77
CA ASP A 57 4.19 9.51 -12.15
C ASP A 57 2.83 8.83 -12.19
N THR A 58 1.81 9.57 -12.61
CA THR A 58 0.49 8.99 -12.80
C THR A 58 0.48 7.85 -13.81
N HIS A 59 1.52 7.64 -14.63
CA HIS A 59 1.62 6.55 -15.60
C HIS A 59 2.14 5.24 -15.02
N THR A 60 2.76 5.25 -13.85
CA THR A 60 3.21 4.05 -13.16
C THR A 60 2.18 3.62 -12.12
N LYS A 61 2.34 2.40 -11.60
CA LYS A 61 1.50 1.90 -10.50
C LYS A 61 2.26 0.88 -9.67
N TYR A 62 1.90 0.78 -8.40
CA TYR A 62 2.20 -0.38 -7.59
C TYR A 62 1.09 -1.42 -7.76
N LEU A 63 1.47 -2.67 -8.03
CA LEU A 63 0.57 -3.81 -8.06
C LEU A 63 1.16 -4.90 -7.17
N ASN A 64 0.35 -5.48 -6.32
CA ASN A 64 0.73 -6.64 -5.53
C ASN A 64 -0.35 -7.71 -5.68
N PHE A 65 0.07 -8.92 -6.03
CA PHE A 65 -0.80 -10.08 -6.04
C PHE A 65 -0.80 -10.65 -4.63
N ASN A 66 -1.95 -10.96 -4.05
CA ASN A 66 -1.99 -11.88 -2.92
C ASN A 66 -2.58 -13.18 -3.42
N ILE A 67 -3.88 -13.41 -3.24
CA ILE A 67 -4.54 -14.71 -3.49
C ILE A 67 -4.37 -15.24 -4.94
N CYS A 68 -4.08 -14.38 -5.91
CA CYS A 68 -3.92 -14.75 -7.31
C CYS A 68 -2.46 -14.65 -7.74
N ASP A 69 -2.13 -15.18 -8.92
CA ASP A 69 -0.90 -14.80 -9.60
C ASP A 69 -1.19 -14.48 -11.08
N GLN A 70 -0.15 -14.23 -11.87
CA GLN A 70 -0.36 -13.85 -13.28
C GLN A 70 -0.87 -15.02 -14.14
N TYR A 71 -0.67 -16.25 -13.71
CA TYR A 71 -0.91 -17.48 -14.46
C TYR A 71 -2.21 -18.17 -14.00
N GLU A 72 -2.46 -18.17 -12.70
CA GLU A 72 -3.60 -18.82 -12.05
C GLU A 72 -4.45 -17.82 -11.29
N ASN A 73 -5.77 -18.06 -11.28
CA ASN A 73 -6.73 -17.27 -10.50
C ASN A 73 -6.75 -15.77 -10.87
N LYS A 74 -6.28 -15.42 -12.07
CA LYS A 74 -6.29 -14.05 -12.58
C LYS A 74 -7.71 -13.47 -12.54
N ASN A 75 -7.82 -12.23 -12.07
CA ASN A 75 -9.08 -11.47 -11.97
C ASN A 75 -10.10 -12.00 -10.95
N MET A 76 -9.71 -12.85 -9.99
CA MET A 76 -10.62 -13.15 -8.89
C MET A 76 -10.95 -11.89 -8.10
N ILE A 77 -12.16 -11.85 -7.53
CA ILE A 77 -12.65 -10.75 -6.70
C ILE A 77 -11.82 -10.52 -5.41
N TYR A 78 -10.94 -11.46 -5.07
CA TYR A 78 -10.07 -11.41 -3.90
C TYR A 78 -8.60 -11.12 -4.24
N ASP A 79 -8.29 -10.87 -5.51
CA ASP A 79 -6.93 -10.53 -5.93
C ASP A 79 -6.49 -9.20 -5.30
N GLY A 80 -5.24 -9.12 -4.87
CA GLY A 80 -4.70 -7.97 -4.15
C GLY A 80 -5.24 -7.74 -2.73
N LEU A 81 -6.15 -8.59 -2.21
CA LEU A 81 -6.56 -8.49 -0.80
C LEU A 81 -5.43 -8.82 0.16
N LYS A 82 -5.41 -8.20 1.34
CA LYS A 82 -4.34 -8.37 2.36
C LYS A 82 -2.93 -8.08 1.84
N THR A 83 -2.80 -7.32 0.76
CA THR A 83 -1.54 -6.69 0.34
C THR A 83 -1.42 -5.30 0.95
N GLY A 84 -0.25 -4.69 0.83
CA GLY A 84 0.06 -3.40 1.42
C GLY A 84 1.43 -2.90 0.99
N PHE A 85 1.83 -1.81 1.61
CA PHE A 85 3.22 -1.39 1.66
C PHE A 85 3.55 -0.88 3.06
N HIS A 86 4.82 -1.04 3.42
CA HIS A 86 5.43 -0.50 4.62
C HIS A 86 6.44 0.56 4.20
N VAL A 87 6.40 1.71 4.87
CA VAL A 87 7.40 2.75 4.69
C VAL A 87 7.96 3.14 6.05
N THR A 88 9.28 3.27 6.12
CA THR A 88 9.96 3.94 7.23
C THR A 88 10.40 5.31 6.75
N PRO A 89 9.74 6.40 7.18
CA PRO A 89 10.20 7.75 6.91
C PRO A 89 11.60 7.99 7.49
N GLN A 90 12.51 8.55 6.71
CA GLN A 90 13.88 8.90 7.14
C GLN A 90 13.94 10.23 7.90
N GLN A 91 12.88 11.05 7.83
CA GLN A 91 12.80 12.33 8.52
C GLN A 91 12.30 12.15 9.98
N ASN A 92 12.48 13.19 10.82
CA ASN A 92 12.11 13.21 12.25
C ASN A 92 10.64 12.77 12.52
N VAL A 93 10.27 12.55 13.79
CA VAL A 93 8.91 12.16 14.29
C VAL A 93 7.78 12.93 13.61
N SER A 94 6.65 12.24 13.34
CA SER A 94 5.90 12.61 12.15
C SER A 94 4.41 12.10 12.12
N MET A 95 3.36 12.87 11.74
CA MET A 95 1.90 12.51 11.68
C MET A 95 1.32 12.31 10.25
N VAL A 96 0.40 11.36 10.06
CA VAL A 96 -0.38 11.25 8.80
C VAL A 96 -1.56 12.21 8.85
N VAL A 97 -1.64 13.13 7.90
CA VAL A 97 -2.75 14.12 7.80
C VAL A 97 -3.77 13.77 6.72
N GLY A 98 -3.42 12.85 5.82
CA GLY A 98 -4.30 12.35 4.75
C GLY A 98 -3.63 11.28 3.90
N LEU A 99 -4.43 10.56 3.14
CA LEU A 99 -4.03 9.56 2.16
C LEU A 99 -4.80 9.81 0.86
N GLU A 100 -4.08 9.83 -0.26
CA GLU A 100 -4.69 9.94 -1.59
C GLU A 100 -4.42 8.66 -2.37
N PHE A 101 -5.48 8.13 -2.99
CA PHE A 101 -5.42 6.92 -3.80
C PHE A 101 -5.79 7.24 -5.24
N CYS A 102 -4.93 6.86 -6.17
CA CYS A 102 -5.20 6.96 -7.59
C CYS A 102 -5.44 5.57 -8.17
N ARG A 103 -6.54 5.43 -8.92
CA ARG A 103 -6.75 4.25 -9.76
C ARG A 103 -5.89 4.36 -11.00
N ARG A 104 -5.50 3.22 -11.55
CA ARG A 104 -4.79 3.16 -12.83
C ARG A 104 -5.34 2.05 -13.72
N ASN A 105 -4.66 1.79 -14.83
CA ASN A 105 -4.94 0.77 -15.85
C ASN A 105 -4.84 -0.71 -15.37
N ASP A 106 -5.25 -1.02 -14.14
CA ASP A 106 -5.48 -2.41 -13.70
C ASP A 106 -6.94 -2.82 -13.90
N ILE A 107 -7.34 -3.99 -13.40
CA ILE A 107 -8.73 -4.42 -13.32
C ILE A 107 -9.44 -3.75 -12.12
N PRO A 108 -10.76 -3.45 -12.22
CA PRO A 108 -11.51 -2.81 -11.13
C PRO A 108 -11.48 -3.55 -9.80
N ASN A 109 -11.40 -4.87 -9.82
CA ASN A 109 -11.43 -5.69 -8.60
C ASN A 109 -10.22 -5.46 -7.67
N ARG A 110 -9.13 -4.85 -8.18
CA ARG A 110 -7.93 -4.56 -7.40
C ARG A 110 -7.85 -3.12 -6.89
N ASP A 111 -8.87 -2.31 -7.16
CA ASP A 111 -8.92 -0.96 -6.63
C ASP A 111 -9.00 -1.01 -5.09
N PRO A 112 -8.16 -0.29 -4.34
CA PRO A 112 -8.13 -0.36 -2.89
C PRO A 112 -9.30 0.40 -2.25
N ILE A 113 -10.55 -0.04 -2.45
CA ILE A 113 -11.78 0.64 -1.97
C ILE A 113 -11.90 0.75 -0.44
N ARG A 114 -11.15 -0.08 0.30
CA ARG A 114 -11.07 -0.06 1.77
C ARG A 114 -9.63 -0.29 2.20
N ILE A 115 -9.20 0.47 3.18
CA ILE A 115 -7.82 0.45 3.68
C ILE A 115 -7.76 0.33 5.19
N THR A 116 -6.63 -0.16 5.66
CA THR A 116 -6.21 -0.07 7.05
C THR A 116 -4.88 0.67 7.08
N SER A 117 -4.81 1.70 7.92
CA SER A 117 -3.58 2.41 8.25
C SER A 117 -3.35 2.34 9.74
N GLU A 118 -2.13 2.07 10.13
CA GLU A 118 -1.70 1.78 11.50
C GLU A 118 -0.28 2.35 11.60
N ARG A 119 0.34 2.25 12.77
CA ARG A 119 1.61 2.95 13.01
C ARG A 119 2.39 2.32 14.14
N ARG A 120 3.71 2.40 14.10
CA ARG A 120 4.59 1.94 15.20
C ARG A 120 5.66 2.98 15.52
N ASN A 121 5.79 3.33 16.80
CA ASN A 121 6.81 4.22 17.32
C ASN A 121 8.03 3.40 17.80
N GLN A 122 8.70 2.67 16.91
CA GLN A 122 9.88 1.87 17.24
C GLN A 122 10.98 2.13 16.23
N SER A 123 12.23 2.08 16.68
CA SER A 123 13.41 2.42 15.86
C SER A 123 13.88 1.28 14.95
N ASP A 124 13.23 0.13 14.97
CA ASP A 124 13.55 -1.00 14.12
C ASP A 124 12.60 -1.09 12.91
N ASN A 125 13.13 -1.53 11.75
CA ASN A 125 12.38 -1.68 10.50
C ASN A 125 11.77 -3.08 10.34
N LYS A 126 11.47 -3.79 11.44
CA LYS A 126 11.00 -5.18 11.36
C LYS A 126 9.51 -5.22 11.06
N LEU A 127 9.17 -5.83 9.93
CA LEU A 127 7.81 -6.01 9.40
C LEU A 127 6.97 -7.03 10.19
N ILE A 128 7.59 -7.84 11.04
CA ILE A 128 7.00 -9.05 11.63
C ILE A 128 6.40 -8.87 13.03
N PHE A 129 6.29 -7.65 13.56
CA PHE A 129 5.76 -7.45 14.92
C PHE A 129 4.30 -6.99 14.92
N GLY A 130 3.37 -7.92 14.69
CA GLY A 130 1.93 -7.63 14.60
C GLY A 130 1.36 -6.85 15.78
N SER A 131 1.74 -7.19 17.02
CA SER A 131 1.18 -6.57 18.22
C SER A 131 1.71 -5.17 18.56
N SER A 132 2.69 -4.66 17.81
CA SER A 132 3.30 -3.35 18.06
C SER A 132 2.72 -2.23 17.20
N TRP A 133 1.76 -2.53 16.33
CA TRP A 133 1.09 -1.57 15.46
C TRP A 133 -0.15 -0.99 16.14
N THR A 134 -0.30 0.33 16.07
CA THR A 134 -1.45 1.09 16.56
C THR A 134 -2.32 1.51 15.39
N LEU A 135 -3.60 1.20 15.40
CA LEU A 135 -4.55 1.61 14.35
C LEU A 135 -4.66 3.14 14.26
N ILE A 136 -4.44 3.69 13.06
CA ILE A 136 -4.71 5.10 12.73
C ILE A 136 -6.08 5.21 12.07
N TYR A 137 -6.35 4.37 11.06
CA TYR A 137 -7.52 4.48 10.22
C TYR A 137 -7.98 3.11 9.70
N TYR A 138 -9.29 2.93 9.63
CA TYR A 138 -9.91 1.80 8.96
C TYR A 138 -11.20 2.25 8.29
N GLY A 139 -11.28 2.14 6.97
CA GLY A 139 -12.42 2.66 6.24
C GLY A 139 -12.21 2.76 4.74
N SER A 140 -13.13 3.47 4.09
CA SER A 140 -13.10 3.69 2.64
C SER A 140 -11.90 4.56 2.22
N SER A 141 -11.32 4.28 1.06
CA SER A 141 -10.28 5.11 0.44
C SER A 141 -10.83 6.25 -0.42
N SER A 142 -12.14 6.48 -0.43
CA SER A 142 -12.86 7.44 -1.28
C SER A 142 -12.85 7.16 -2.79
N ILE A 143 -12.24 6.07 -3.27
CA ILE A 143 -12.30 5.67 -4.69
C ILE A 143 -13.45 4.70 -4.99
N ASP A 144 -14.24 4.37 -3.96
CA ASP A 144 -15.48 3.60 -4.00
C ASP A 144 -16.61 4.37 -4.72
N TYR A 145 -16.60 5.70 -4.60
CA TYR A 145 -17.34 6.57 -5.52
C TYR A 145 -16.60 6.61 -6.86
N TYR A 146 -17.29 6.48 -7.99
CA TYR A 146 -16.70 6.16 -9.30
C TYR A 146 -16.46 7.42 -10.18
N PRO A 147 -15.36 8.20 -10.07
CA PRO A 147 -15.08 9.29 -11.02
C PRO A 147 -14.53 8.85 -12.39
N GLY A 148 -14.34 7.54 -12.63
CA GLY A 148 -13.66 6.99 -13.82
C GLY A 148 -12.32 6.31 -13.52
N ARG A 149 -11.82 5.44 -14.42
CA ARG A 149 -10.46 4.89 -14.36
C ARG A 149 -9.45 6.04 -14.54
N ASP A 150 -8.26 5.93 -13.96
CA ASP A 150 -7.22 6.99 -13.99
C ASP A 150 -7.56 8.27 -13.20
N ALA A 151 -8.39 8.16 -12.17
CA ALA A 151 -8.74 9.26 -11.27
C ALA A 151 -8.28 8.99 -9.83
N CYS A 152 -8.00 10.07 -9.09
CA CYS A 152 -7.59 10.06 -7.68
C CYS A 152 -8.74 10.43 -6.75
N GLY A 153 -8.74 9.90 -5.53
CA GLY A 153 -9.63 10.27 -4.42
C GLY A 153 -8.83 10.58 -3.16
N GLU A 154 -9.27 11.57 -2.39
CA GLU A 154 -8.59 12.09 -1.18
C GLU A 154 -9.34 11.70 0.12
N LYS A 155 -8.58 11.43 1.19
CA LYS A 155 -9.06 11.25 2.57
C LYS A 155 -8.12 11.89 3.59
#